data_AF-A0A951WGL1-F1
#
_entry.id   AF-A0A951WGL1-F1
#
_cell.length_a   1.000
_cell.length_b   1.000
_cell.length_c   1.000
_cell.angle_alpha   90.00
_cell.angle_beta   90.00
_cell.angle_gamma   90.00
#
_symmetry.space_group_name_H-M   'P 1'
#
loop_
_entity.id
_entity.type
_entity.pdbx_description
1 polymer ?
#
loop_
_entity_poly.entity_id
_entity_poly.type
_entity_poly.pdbx_seq_one_letter_code
_entity_poly.pdbx_strand_id
1 'polypeptide(L)'
;MKINKVYIYLLVLVVAVAAVIIIANISGSKTQAPELADGAQAPNDETHSGMGSSGESASNVRPDIREKMENLEKTAKENPNDTSAQLEYAEFMAMAHQTDKAIEGYKNYLKINPKNVDVLQRISSLYYQKQDFKEATNYLDQALKLDPNNAETIFYSGVLKEATGDHAGAKSLWEKVVKEYSGTEAAKLAEEQLKH
;
A
#
# COMPACT_ATOMS: atom_id res chain seq x y z
N MET A 1 9.51 -61.47 26.54
CA MET A 1 10.06 -60.62 25.47
C MET A 1 10.23 -59.21 26.05
N LYS A 2 11.47 -58.73 26.25
CA LYS A 2 11.72 -57.41 26.86
C LYS A 2 11.59 -56.33 25.78
N ILE A 3 10.52 -55.54 25.82
CA ILE A 3 10.33 -54.43 24.89
C ILE A 3 11.36 -53.36 25.22
N ASN A 4 12.28 -53.08 24.28
CA ASN A 4 13.33 -52.07 24.47
C ASN A 4 12.69 -50.69 24.67
N LYS A 5 13.19 -49.94 25.66
CA LYS A 5 12.69 -48.60 26.01
C LYS A 5 12.67 -47.65 24.80
N VAL A 6 13.59 -47.85 23.84
CA VAL A 6 13.63 -47.13 22.57
C VAL A 6 12.32 -47.25 21.78
N TYR A 7 11.68 -48.42 21.74
CA TYR A 7 10.38 -48.59 21.07
C TYR A 7 9.24 -47.90 21.83
N ILE A 8 9.34 -47.81 23.16
CA ILE A 8 8.37 -47.07 23.98
C ILE A 8 8.48 -45.56 23.67
N TYR A 9 9.71 -45.02 23.57
CA TYR A 9 9.92 -43.62 23.18
C TYR A 9 9.48 -43.33 21.74
N LEU A 10 9.73 -44.24 20.80
CA LEU A 10 9.27 -44.11 19.42
C LEU A 10 7.74 -44.12 19.34
N LEU A 11 7.08 -44.98 20.11
CA LEU A 11 5.61 -45.03 20.15
C LEU A 11 5.02 -43.75 20.76
N VAL A 12 5.61 -43.23 21.85
CA VAL A 12 5.20 -41.96 22.44
C VAL A 12 5.41 -40.79 21.47
N LEU A 13 6.52 -40.78 20.71
CA LEU A 13 6.79 -39.74 19.72
C LEU A 13 5.80 -39.78 18.54
N VAL A 14 5.43 -40.98 18.06
CA VAL A 14 4.41 -41.13 17.01
C VAL A 14 3.04 -40.65 17.50
N VAL A 15 2.65 -40.98 18.73
CA VAL A 15 1.39 -40.52 19.33
C VAL A 15 1.40 -39.00 19.54
N ALA A 16 2.53 -38.41 19.96
CA ALA A 16 2.67 -36.97 20.13
C ALA A 16 2.57 -36.22 18.79
N VAL A 17 3.22 -36.71 17.73
CA VAL A 17 3.13 -36.13 16.38
C VAL A 17 1.71 -36.26 15.84
N ALA A 18 1.05 -37.41 16.03
CA ALA A 18 -0.35 -37.59 15.65
C ALA A 18 -1.27 -36.63 16.42
N ALA A 19 -1.04 -36.42 17.72
CA ALA A 19 -1.79 -35.46 18.52
C ALA A 19 -1.58 -34.02 18.03
N VAL A 20 -0.36 -33.63 17.65
CA VAL A 20 -0.07 -32.30 17.08
C VAL A 20 -0.75 -32.11 15.72
N ILE A 21 -0.77 -33.13 14.86
CA ILE A 21 -1.48 -33.07 13.57
C ILE A 21 -3.00 -32.97 13.78
N ILE A 22 -3.54 -33.73 14.75
CA ILE A 22 -4.95 -33.66 15.11
C ILE A 22 -5.29 -32.28 15.69
N ILE A 23 -4.46 -31.72 16.57
CA ILE A 23 -4.64 -30.36 17.11
C ILE A 23 -4.52 -29.33 15.98
N ALA A 24 -3.55 -29.44 15.07
CA ALA A 24 -3.41 -28.54 13.93
C ALA A 24 -4.61 -28.61 12.97
N ASN A 25 -5.22 -29.79 12.81
CA ASN A 25 -6.44 -29.96 12.01
C ASN A 25 -7.72 -29.53 12.75
N ILE A 26 -7.77 -29.63 14.08
CA ILE A 26 -8.90 -29.14 14.90
C ILE A 26 -8.84 -27.61 15.05
N SER A 27 -7.64 -27.02 15.10
CA SER A 27 -7.40 -25.57 15.04
C SER A 27 -7.46 -25.01 13.62
N GLY A 28 -7.72 -25.87 12.62
CA GLY A 28 -8.03 -25.51 11.24
C GLY A 28 -9.52 -25.20 11.00
N SER A 29 -10.33 -25.06 12.05
CA SER A 29 -11.55 -24.27 11.92
C SER A 29 -11.13 -22.85 11.63
N LYS A 30 -11.30 -22.44 10.35
CA LYS A 30 -11.45 -21.03 10.01
C LYS A 30 -12.35 -20.44 11.10
N THR A 31 -11.81 -19.60 11.96
CA THR A 31 -12.59 -18.51 12.52
C THR A 31 -13.03 -17.72 11.30
N GLN A 32 -14.18 -18.11 10.77
CA GLN A 32 -15.02 -17.18 10.05
C GLN A 32 -15.07 -15.96 10.95
N ALA A 33 -14.55 -14.83 10.45
CA ALA A 33 -15.02 -13.54 10.91
C ALA A 33 -16.55 -13.66 11.02
N PRO A 34 -17.17 -13.14 12.10
CA PRO A 34 -18.60 -13.31 12.31
C PRO A 34 -19.30 -13.07 10.98
N GLU A 35 -19.99 -14.10 10.49
CA GLU A 35 -20.88 -13.98 9.35
C GLU A 35 -21.75 -12.78 9.68
N LEU A 36 -21.50 -11.66 8.99
CA LEU A 36 -22.35 -10.48 9.09
C LEU A 36 -23.74 -11.03 8.81
N ALA A 37 -24.58 -11.03 9.84
CA ALA A 37 -25.94 -11.48 9.74
C ALA A 37 -26.52 -10.84 8.48
N ASP A 38 -26.81 -11.66 7.49
CA ASP A 38 -27.53 -11.31 6.28
C ASP A 38 -28.92 -10.86 6.75
N GLY A 39 -29.04 -9.56 7.07
CA GLY A 39 -30.23 -9.02 7.74
C GLY A 39 -30.01 -7.89 8.75
N ALA A 40 -28.78 -7.51 9.11
CA ALA A 40 -28.56 -6.23 9.80
C ALA A 40 -28.43 -5.11 8.75
N GLN A 41 -29.56 -4.64 8.24
CA GLN A 41 -29.60 -3.39 7.49
C GLN A 41 -28.98 -2.30 8.37
N ALA A 42 -27.94 -1.62 7.86
CA ALA A 42 -27.62 -0.28 8.31
C ALA A 42 -28.92 0.53 8.31
N PRO A 43 -29.13 1.49 9.23
CA PRO A 43 -30.32 2.33 9.16
C PRO A 43 -30.46 2.80 7.70
N ASN A 44 -31.63 2.54 7.10
CA ASN A 44 -31.98 3.05 5.78
C ASN A 44 -32.17 4.56 5.91
N ASP A 45 -31.07 5.26 6.18
CA ASP A 45 -30.95 6.69 6.07
C ASP A 45 -30.42 7.01 4.67
N GLU A 46 -30.89 8.11 4.09
CA GLU A 46 -30.50 8.55 2.75
C GLU A 46 -28.99 8.80 2.63
N THR A 47 -28.28 8.84 3.75
CA THR A 47 -26.86 9.16 3.83
C THR A 47 -25.95 7.96 3.54
N HIS A 48 -26.39 6.72 3.77
CA HIS A 48 -25.54 5.53 3.58
C HIS A 48 -26.04 4.56 2.50
N SER A 49 -27.15 4.89 1.81
CA SER A 49 -27.63 4.16 0.63
C SER A 49 -26.69 4.35 -0.57
N GLY A 50 -25.57 3.64 -0.61
CA GLY A 50 -24.66 3.64 -1.76
C GLY A 50 -23.19 3.32 -1.44
N MET A 51 -22.80 3.28 -0.17
CA MET A 51 -21.43 2.94 0.22
C MET A 51 -21.27 1.44 0.50
N GLY A 52 -21.25 0.67 -0.58
CA GLY A 52 -20.74 -0.71 -0.58
C GLY A 52 -19.21 -0.69 -0.67
N SER A 53 -18.54 -1.28 0.30
CA SER A 53 -17.11 -1.58 0.30
C SER A 53 -16.79 -2.71 -0.67
N SER A 54 -16.16 -2.41 -1.81
CA SER A 54 -15.16 -3.23 -2.52
C SER A 54 -14.96 -2.67 -3.93
N GLY A 55 -13.74 -2.79 -4.47
CA GLY A 55 -13.33 -2.27 -5.77
C GLY A 55 -14.34 -2.49 -6.91
N GLU A 56 -14.28 -1.59 -7.89
CA GLU A 56 -15.01 -1.65 -9.17
C GLU A 56 -16.54 -1.62 -9.06
N SER A 57 -17.12 -0.50 -8.58
CA SER A 57 -18.49 -0.14 -8.98
C SER A 57 -18.47 0.92 -10.07
N ALA A 58 -18.24 0.46 -11.31
CA ALA A 58 -18.50 1.26 -12.50
C ALA A 58 -19.96 1.76 -12.58
N SER A 59 -20.88 1.23 -11.75
CA SER A 59 -22.29 1.63 -11.69
C SER A 59 -22.55 2.99 -11.05
N ASN A 60 -21.63 3.52 -10.23
CA ASN A 60 -21.82 4.77 -9.49
C ASN A 60 -20.92 5.92 -9.97
N VAL A 61 -20.05 5.67 -10.97
CA VAL A 61 -19.24 6.72 -11.59
C VAL A 61 -20.12 7.56 -12.49
N ARG A 62 -20.16 8.88 -12.22
CA ARG A 62 -20.93 9.82 -13.04
C ARG A 62 -20.50 9.75 -14.51
N PRO A 63 -21.43 9.86 -15.47
CA PRO A 63 -21.11 9.75 -16.90
C PRO A 63 -19.99 10.68 -17.36
N ASP A 64 -19.97 11.92 -16.86
CA ASP A 64 -18.93 12.92 -17.18
C ASP A 64 -17.53 12.51 -16.70
N ILE A 65 -17.44 11.87 -15.54
CA ILE A 65 -16.17 11.34 -15.03
C ILE A 65 -15.72 10.16 -15.89
N ARG A 66 -16.62 9.24 -16.23
CA ARG A 66 -16.30 8.10 -17.12
C ARG A 66 -15.79 8.57 -18.48
N GLU A 67 -16.48 9.53 -19.10
CA GLU A 67 -16.07 10.12 -20.37
C GLU A 67 -14.68 10.78 -20.27
N LYS A 68 -14.41 11.56 -19.21
CA LYS A 68 -13.09 12.16 -18.99
C LYS A 68 -12.00 11.09 -18.82
N MET A 69 -12.27 10.00 -18.11
CA MET A 69 -11.33 8.88 -17.96
C MET A 69 -10.98 8.26 -19.32
N GLU A 70 -11.98 7.95 -20.14
CA GLU A 70 -11.80 7.35 -21.47
C GLU A 70 -11.05 8.29 -22.42
N ASN A 71 -11.40 9.58 -22.42
CA ASN A 71 -10.74 10.58 -23.27
C ASN A 71 -9.27 10.78 -22.89
N LEU A 72 -8.96 10.82 -21.59
CA LEU A 72 -7.57 10.91 -21.12
C LEU A 72 -6.77 9.65 -21.45
N GLU A 73 -7.35 8.47 -21.26
CA GLU A 73 -6.69 7.20 -21.58
C GLU A 73 -6.37 7.12 -23.08
N LYS A 74 -7.33 7.49 -23.93
CA LYS A 74 -7.14 7.55 -25.38
C LYS A 74 -6.02 8.54 -25.75
N THR A 75 -6.07 9.75 -25.19
CA THR A 75 -5.08 10.80 -25.49
C THR A 75 -3.66 10.37 -25.10
N ALA A 76 -3.50 9.76 -23.92
CA ALA A 76 -2.22 9.23 -23.47
C ALA A 76 -1.72 8.07 -24.36
N LYS A 77 -2.61 7.18 -24.82
CA LYS A 77 -2.25 6.07 -25.73
C LYS A 77 -1.85 6.54 -27.12
N GLU A 78 -2.54 7.55 -27.67
CA GLU A 78 -2.24 8.12 -28.98
C GLU A 78 -0.95 8.97 -28.96
N ASN A 79 -0.59 9.51 -27.80
CA ASN A 79 0.57 10.38 -27.61
C ASN A 79 1.53 9.81 -26.54
N PRO A 80 2.18 8.64 -26.80
CA PRO A 80 2.98 7.94 -25.79
C PRO A 80 4.22 8.72 -25.33
N ASN A 81 4.70 9.68 -26.13
CA ASN A 81 5.85 10.53 -25.82
C ASN A 81 5.47 11.93 -25.29
N ASP A 82 4.17 12.24 -25.20
CA ASP A 82 3.70 13.50 -24.63
C ASP A 82 3.64 13.36 -23.10
N THR A 83 4.62 13.93 -22.43
CA THR A 83 4.74 13.88 -20.97
C THR A 83 3.57 14.57 -20.27
N SER A 84 2.97 15.60 -20.88
CA SER A 84 1.81 16.29 -20.30
C SER A 84 0.58 15.39 -20.36
N ALA A 85 0.37 14.71 -21.49
CA ALA A 85 -0.73 13.75 -21.64
C ALA A 85 -0.58 12.55 -20.68
N GLN A 86 0.63 12.00 -20.54
CA GLN A 86 0.88 10.91 -19.58
C GLN A 86 0.63 11.35 -18.13
N LEU A 87 1.06 12.57 -17.77
CA LEU A 87 0.93 13.08 -16.41
C LEU A 87 -0.53 13.40 -16.08
N GLU A 88 -1.27 14.09 -16.97
CA GLU A 88 -2.69 14.40 -16.76
C GLU A 88 -3.51 13.12 -16.61
N TYR A 89 -3.24 12.11 -17.43
CA TYR A 89 -3.86 10.80 -17.29
C TYR A 89 -3.54 10.16 -15.93
N ALA A 90 -2.26 10.09 -15.54
CA ALA A 90 -1.84 9.46 -14.29
C ALA A 90 -2.42 10.15 -13.05
N GLU A 91 -2.42 11.49 -13.02
CA GLU A 91 -2.98 12.28 -11.94
C GLU A 91 -4.49 12.09 -11.81
N PHE A 92 -5.22 12.10 -12.94
CA PHE A 92 -6.65 11.87 -12.94
C PHE A 92 -7.00 10.45 -12.48
N MET A 93 -6.25 9.44 -12.94
CA MET A 93 -6.43 8.06 -12.47
C MET A 93 -6.15 7.94 -10.97
N ALA A 94 -5.14 8.64 -10.44
CA ALA A 94 -4.84 8.64 -9.00
C ALA A 94 -6.01 9.23 -8.18
N MET A 95 -6.57 10.37 -8.63
CA MET A 95 -7.74 10.99 -7.99
C MET A 95 -9.00 10.13 -8.09
N ALA A 96 -9.14 9.36 -9.18
CA ALA A 96 -10.24 8.42 -9.37
C ALA A 96 -10.04 7.08 -8.62
N HIS A 97 -9.02 6.97 -7.77
CA HIS A 97 -8.63 5.73 -7.07
C HIS A 97 -8.37 4.54 -8.01
N GLN A 98 -8.04 4.81 -9.28
CA GLN A 98 -7.61 3.82 -10.26
C GLN A 98 -6.10 3.60 -10.15
N THR A 99 -5.68 3.06 -9.00
CA THR A 99 -4.27 3.00 -8.59
C THR A 99 -3.35 2.37 -9.63
N ASP A 100 -3.77 1.27 -10.25
CA ASP A 100 -2.94 0.57 -11.26
C ASP A 100 -2.75 1.39 -12.54
N LYS A 101 -3.81 2.04 -13.02
CA LYS A 101 -3.75 2.92 -14.18
C LYS A 101 -2.89 4.16 -13.91
N ALA A 102 -2.98 4.70 -12.69
CA ALA A 102 -2.15 5.82 -12.26
C ALA A 102 -0.66 5.45 -12.27
N ILE A 103 -0.30 4.30 -11.69
CA ILE A 103 1.07 3.78 -11.71
C ILE A 103 1.56 3.58 -13.15
N GLU A 104 0.72 3.05 -14.05
CA GLU A 104 1.08 2.89 -15.46
C GLU A 104 1.39 4.23 -16.13
N GLY A 105 0.52 5.23 -15.97
CA GLY A 105 0.72 6.57 -16.53
C GLY A 105 2.00 7.24 -16.01
N TYR A 106 2.24 7.19 -14.70
CA TYR A 106 3.47 7.73 -14.12
C TYR A 106 4.73 6.97 -14.59
N LYS A 107 4.67 5.65 -14.75
CA LYS A 107 5.78 4.87 -15.33
C LYS A 107 6.05 5.25 -16.78
N ASN A 108 5.01 5.50 -17.58
CA ASN A 108 5.18 5.98 -18.96
C ASN A 108 5.81 7.38 -18.98
N TYR A 109 5.38 8.28 -18.10
CA TYR A 109 6.04 9.57 -17.91
C TYR A 109 7.53 9.43 -17.58
N LEU A 110 7.90 8.54 -16.64
CA LEU A 110 9.29 8.32 -16.23
C LEU A 110 10.16 7.69 -17.32
N LYS A 111 9.60 6.99 -18.31
CA LYS A 111 10.39 6.52 -19.47
C LYS A 111 11.00 7.68 -20.25
N ILE A 112 10.34 8.85 -20.24
CA ILE A 112 10.77 10.05 -20.95
C ILE A 112 11.54 10.98 -20.00
N ASN A 113 11.04 11.13 -18.77
CA ASN A 113 11.62 11.98 -17.73
C ASN A 113 12.06 11.16 -16.51
N PRO A 114 13.14 10.35 -16.59
CA PRO A 114 13.49 9.36 -15.57
C PRO A 114 13.99 9.95 -14.25
N LYS A 115 14.24 11.26 -14.20
CA LYS A 115 14.83 11.94 -13.04
C LYS A 115 13.84 12.83 -12.27
N ASN A 116 12.54 12.62 -12.46
CA ASN A 116 11.52 13.40 -11.76
C ASN A 116 11.26 12.80 -10.36
N VAL A 117 11.76 13.47 -9.33
CA VAL A 117 11.62 13.07 -7.91
C VAL A 117 10.15 13.01 -7.49
N ASP A 118 9.37 14.03 -7.82
CA ASP A 118 7.96 14.13 -7.43
C ASP A 118 7.13 12.97 -7.99
N VAL A 119 7.38 12.56 -9.23
CA VAL A 119 6.69 11.42 -9.84
C VAL A 119 7.10 10.09 -9.19
N LEU A 120 8.38 9.93 -8.82
CA LEU A 120 8.83 8.75 -8.07
C LEU A 120 8.14 8.67 -6.70
N GLN A 121 8.01 9.80 -5.99
CA GLN A 121 7.26 9.87 -4.73
C GLN A 121 5.77 9.53 -4.92
N ARG A 122 5.12 10.04 -5.97
CA ARG A 122 3.73 9.70 -6.30
C ARG A 122 3.53 8.21 -6.53
N ILE A 123 4.41 7.56 -7.29
CA ILE A 123 4.37 6.12 -7.48
C ILE A 123 4.55 5.38 -6.15
N SER A 124 5.51 5.81 -5.32
CA SER A 124 5.72 5.22 -4.00
C SER A 124 4.47 5.31 -3.12
N SER A 125 3.82 6.47 -3.06
CA SER A 125 2.56 6.67 -2.33
C SER A 125 1.45 5.73 -2.82
N LEU A 126 1.34 5.51 -4.12
CA LEU A 126 0.37 4.56 -4.68
C LEU A 126 0.69 3.11 -4.29
N TYR A 127 1.97 2.71 -4.28
CA TYR A 127 2.36 1.39 -3.79
C TYR A 127 2.15 1.23 -2.28
N TYR A 128 2.37 2.29 -1.50
CA TYR A 128 2.06 2.34 -0.08
C TYR A 128 0.56 2.08 0.17
N GLN A 129 -0.33 2.72 -0.61
CA GLN A 129 -1.77 2.48 -0.53
C GLN A 129 -2.15 1.03 -0.88
N LYS A 130 -1.38 0.39 -1.76
CA LYS A 130 -1.52 -1.05 -2.09
C LYS A 130 -0.90 -1.97 -1.03
N GLN A 131 -0.30 -1.42 0.02
CA GLN A 131 0.50 -2.15 1.02
C GLN A 131 1.69 -2.92 0.43
N ASP A 132 2.12 -2.56 -0.79
CA ASP A 132 3.35 -3.06 -1.40
C ASP A 132 4.52 -2.17 -0.97
N PHE A 133 4.91 -2.31 0.29
CA PHE A 133 5.96 -1.49 0.90
C PHE A 133 7.33 -1.71 0.25
N LYS A 134 7.53 -2.86 -0.40
CA LYS A 134 8.77 -3.18 -1.12
C LYS A 134 8.92 -2.26 -2.33
N GLU A 135 7.90 -2.19 -3.19
CA GLU A 135 7.94 -1.30 -4.35
C GLU A 135 7.93 0.17 -3.91
N ALA A 136 7.13 0.52 -2.89
CA ALA A 136 7.12 1.88 -2.35
C ALA A 136 8.53 2.33 -1.90
N THR A 137 9.26 1.46 -1.19
CA THR A 137 10.65 1.73 -0.77
C THR A 137 11.58 1.88 -1.96
N ASN A 138 11.48 0.98 -2.94
CA ASN A 138 12.31 1.04 -4.15
C ASN A 138 12.15 2.36 -4.92
N TYR A 139 10.94 2.92 -4.96
CA TYR A 139 10.68 4.22 -5.60
C TYR A 139 11.20 5.41 -4.78
N LEU A 140 11.12 5.39 -3.44
CA LEU A 140 11.75 6.44 -2.62
C LEU A 140 13.27 6.35 -2.66
N ASP A 141 13.85 5.15 -2.69
CA ASP A 141 15.30 4.97 -2.84
C ASP A 141 15.80 5.54 -4.17
N GLN A 142 15.03 5.38 -5.25
CA GLN A 142 15.32 6.03 -6.53
C GLN A 142 15.25 7.56 -6.42
N ALA A 143 14.22 8.09 -5.74
CA ALA A 143 14.09 9.52 -5.50
C ALA A 143 15.28 10.08 -4.68
N LEU A 144 15.67 9.41 -3.60
CA LEU A 144 16.83 9.80 -2.78
C LEU A 144 18.17 9.64 -3.50
N LYS A 145 18.30 8.73 -4.47
CA LYS A 145 19.49 8.66 -5.32
C LYS A 145 19.63 9.89 -6.23
N LEU A 146 18.50 10.50 -6.63
CA LEU A 146 18.49 11.69 -7.47
C LEU A 146 18.66 12.97 -6.64
N ASP A 147 17.97 13.05 -5.51
CA ASP A 147 18.09 14.14 -4.54
C ASP A 147 18.22 13.57 -3.11
N PRO A 148 19.45 13.33 -2.63
CA PRO A 148 19.71 12.78 -1.29
C PRO A 148 19.26 13.69 -0.14
N ASN A 149 19.00 14.97 -0.43
CA ASN A 149 18.65 15.99 0.56
C ASN A 149 17.18 16.41 0.48
N ASN A 150 16.35 15.68 -0.27
CA ASN A 150 14.94 15.97 -0.39
C ASN A 150 14.21 15.65 0.92
N ALA A 151 13.89 16.68 1.71
CA ALA A 151 13.27 16.54 3.03
C ALA A 151 11.97 15.72 3.01
N GLU A 152 11.15 15.91 1.97
CA GLU A 152 9.87 15.21 1.80
C GLU A 152 10.08 13.71 1.51
N THR A 153 11.04 13.35 0.66
CA THR A 153 11.39 11.94 0.39
C THR A 153 11.96 11.25 1.62
N ILE A 154 12.78 11.96 2.42
CA ILE A 154 13.29 11.44 3.70
C ILE A 154 12.13 11.22 4.68
N PHE A 155 11.19 12.17 4.77
CA PHE A 155 10.00 12.04 5.59
C PHE A 155 9.15 10.81 5.19
N TYR A 156 8.84 10.64 3.91
CA TYR A 156 8.08 9.48 3.42
C TYR A 156 8.83 8.15 3.60
N SER A 157 10.17 8.16 3.59
CA SER A 157 10.96 6.98 3.93
C SER A 157 10.79 6.60 5.41
N GLY A 158 10.63 7.59 6.29
CA GLY A 158 10.22 7.38 7.68
C GLY A 158 8.83 6.77 7.79
N VAL A 159 7.86 7.26 7.01
CA VAL A 159 6.50 6.69 6.95
C VAL A 159 6.52 5.21 6.53
N LEU A 160 7.34 4.83 5.54
CA LEU A 160 7.49 3.43 5.13
C LEU A 160 8.13 2.57 6.22
N LYS A 161 9.12 3.09 6.93
CA LYS A 161 9.74 2.38 8.06
C LYS A 161 8.75 2.13 9.18
N GLU A 162 7.94 3.12 9.51
CA GLU A 162 6.88 3.00 10.51
C GLU A 162 5.87 1.92 10.12
N ALA A 163 5.39 1.95 8.87
CA ALA A 163 4.42 0.97 8.38
C ALA A 163 4.98 -0.46 8.29
N THR A 164 6.30 -0.62 8.23
CA THR A 164 6.99 -1.93 8.23
C THR A 164 7.48 -2.35 9.62
N GLY A 165 7.19 -1.57 10.67
CA GLY A 165 7.52 -1.86 12.06
C GLY A 165 8.92 -1.44 12.51
N ASP A 166 9.68 -0.75 11.66
CA ASP A 166 10.97 -0.14 12.02
C ASP A 166 10.76 1.25 12.65
N HIS A 167 10.12 1.26 13.82
CA HIS A 167 9.79 2.48 14.56
C HIS A 167 11.04 3.31 14.92
N ALA A 168 12.13 2.64 15.28
CA ALA A 168 13.39 3.31 15.61
C ALA A 168 13.99 4.00 14.38
N GLY A 169 13.97 3.34 13.22
CA GLY A 169 14.43 3.93 11.97
C GLY A 169 13.52 5.06 11.49
N ALA A 170 12.21 4.94 11.64
CA ALA A 170 11.25 6.00 11.30
C ALA A 170 11.52 7.26 12.13
N LYS A 171 11.59 7.11 13.45
CA LYS A 171 11.93 8.19 14.39
C LYS A 171 13.26 8.86 14.03
N SER A 172 14.29 8.08 13.75
CA SER A 172 15.61 8.63 13.38
C SER A 172 15.55 9.48 12.10
N LEU A 173 14.80 9.05 11.09
CA LEU A 173 14.62 9.83 9.86
C LEU A 173 13.83 11.12 10.13
N TRP A 174 12.75 11.06 10.89
CA TRP A 174 11.96 12.24 11.23
C TRP A 174 12.75 13.25 12.07
N GLU A 175 13.51 12.80 13.07
CA GLU A 175 14.41 13.66 13.84
C GLU A 175 15.45 14.34 12.95
N LYS A 176 16.00 13.62 11.96
CA LYS A 176 16.88 14.20 10.94
C LYS A 176 16.14 15.29 10.15
N VAL A 177 14.91 15.02 9.70
CA VAL A 177 14.12 16.00 8.93
C VAL A 177 13.88 17.28 9.73
N VAL A 178 13.45 17.16 10.99
CA VAL A 178 13.21 18.30 11.89
C VAL A 178 14.49 19.11 12.14
N LYS A 179 15.62 18.42 12.34
CA LYS A 179 16.89 19.08 12.67
C LYS A 179 17.53 19.77 11.47
N GLU A 180 17.58 19.11 10.32
CA GLU A 180 18.37 19.56 9.15
C GLU A 180 17.53 20.38 8.16
N TYR A 181 16.21 20.22 8.17
CA TYR A 181 15.29 20.88 7.24
C TYR A 181 14.18 21.63 7.98
N SER A 182 14.52 22.25 9.11
CA SER A 182 13.60 23.02 9.95
C SER A 182 12.85 24.09 9.15
N GLY A 183 11.55 24.23 9.40
CA GLY A 183 10.68 25.20 8.72
C GLY A 183 10.10 24.73 7.38
N THR A 184 10.54 23.57 6.86
CA THR A 184 9.86 22.92 5.73
C THR A 184 8.56 22.26 6.16
N GLU A 185 7.66 22.00 5.22
CA GLU A 185 6.43 21.25 5.51
C GLU A 185 6.72 19.83 5.99
N ALA A 186 7.71 19.16 5.37
CA ALA A 186 8.19 17.86 5.80
C ALA A 186 8.65 17.85 7.27
N ALA A 187 9.30 18.92 7.75
CA ALA A 187 9.68 19.05 9.15
C ALA A 187 8.46 19.18 10.08
N LYS A 188 7.42 19.93 9.70
CA LYS A 188 6.19 20.00 10.50
C LYS A 188 5.49 18.65 10.58
N LEU A 189 5.37 17.95 9.45
CA LEU A 189 4.80 16.59 9.42
C LEU A 189 5.63 15.63 10.27
N ALA A 190 6.95 15.71 10.20
CA ALA A 190 7.86 14.91 11.03
C ALA A 190 7.68 15.20 12.54
N GLU A 191 7.53 16.47 12.94
CA GLU A 191 7.24 16.86 14.33
C GLU A 191 5.92 16.28 14.83
N GLU A 192 4.91 16.20 13.97
CA GLU A 192 3.62 15.58 14.32
C GLU A 192 3.77 14.09 14.55
N GLN A 193 4.48 13.38 13.67
CA GLN A 193 4.70 11.94 13.84
C GLN A 193 5.48 11.62 15.13
N LEU A 194 6.43 12.46 15.52
CA LEU A 194 7.25 12.26 16.73
C LEU A 194 6.51 12.47 18.07
N LYS A 195 5.28 12.99 18.04
CA LYS A 195 4.45 13.18 19.25
C LYS A 195 3.68 11.92 19.65
N HIS A 196 3.57 10.95 18.75
CA HIS A 196 2.85 9.70 18.92
C HIS A 196 3.82 8.53 19.18
#